data_AF-A0ABF7QNF6-F1
#
_entry.id   AF-A0ABF7QNF6-F1
#
_cell.length_a   1.000
_cell.length_b   1.000
_cell.length_c   1.000
_cell.angle_alpha   90.00
_cell.angle_beta   90.00
_cell.angle_gamma   90.00
#
_symmetry.space_group_name_H-M   'P 1'
#
loop_
_entity.id
_entity.type
_entity.pdbx_description
1 polymer ?
#
loop_
_entity_poly.entity_id
_entity_poly.type
_entity_poly.pdbx_seq_one_letter_code
_entity_poly.pdbx_strand_id
1 'polypeptide(L)'
;MTSLAVTMERQITLPPDLLTHISVRPGEKIEIEKLPGGELRVRAALPATINDFIGRHASKTKEPLTIEEMNEITASSWAGTGSDDVRGLMDPDKDRERLRDLLIEGASSEPTGPVDASYFEAVRDRALKTSR
;
A
#
# COMPACT_ATOMS: atom_id res chain seq x y z
N MET A 1 -7.68 9.47 25.10
CA MET A 1 -7.59 10.84 24.54
C MET A 1 -6.14 11.26 24.59
N THR A 2 -5.58 11.69 23.46
CA THR A 2 -4.19 12.15 23.38
C THR A 2 -4.24 13.67 23.20
N SER A 3 -3.57 14.41 24.08
CA SER A 3 -3.43 15.87 23.97
C SER A 3 -2.08 16.21 23.38
N LEU A 4 -2.07 17.11 22.40
CA LEU A 4 -0.85 17.62 21.74
C LEU A 4 -0.77 19.13 21.94
N ALA A 5 0.44 19.65 22.15
CA ALA A 5 0.67 21.08 22.20
C ALA A 5 0.82 21.66 20.80
N VAL A 6 0.38 22.90 20.62
CA VAL A 6 0.68 23.68 19.43
C VAL A 6 2.05 24.32 19.62
N THR A 7 2.96 24.13 18.67
CA THR A 7 4.30 24.72 18.73
C THR A 7 4.25 26.23 18.52
N MET A 8 5.35 26.94 18.78
CA MET A 8 5.42 28.39 18.55
C MET A 8 5.23 28.77 17.07
N GLU A 9 5.60 27.86 16.17
CA GLU A 9 5.41 27.94 14.73
C GLU A 9 3.95 27.67 14.30
N ARG A 10 3.03 27.49 15.26
CA ARG A 10 1.61 27.18 15.06
C ARG A 10 1.39 25.81 14.39
N GLN A 11 2.26 24.85 14.68
CA GLN A 11 2.15 23.48 14.16
C GLN A 11 1.66 22.52 15.24
N ILE A 12 1.01 21.43 14.82
CA ILE A 12 0.73 20.27 15.67
C ILE A 12 1.60 19.12 15.16
N THR A 13 2.51 18.65 15.99
CA THR A 13 3.36 17.50 15.65
C THR A 13 2.62 16.21 15.99
N LEU A 14 2.29 15.42 14.97
CA LEU A 14 1.68 14.11 15.17
C LEU A 14 2.76 13.08 15.53
N PRO A 15 2.68 12.44 16.70
CA PRO A 15 3.60 11.36 17.06
C PRO A 15 3.40 10.12 16.17
N PRO A 16 4.39 9.21 16.11
CA PRO A 16 4.39 8.07 15.19
C PRO A 16 3.17 7.13 15.32
N ASP A 17 2.61 6.99 16.52
CA ASP A 17 1.42 6.17 16.77
C ASP A 17 0.18 6.75 16.07
N LEU A 18 -0.01 8.07 16.11
CA LEU A 18 -1.11 8.74 15.41
C LEU A 18 -0.93 8.70 13.89
N LEU A 19 0.30 8.89 13.41
CA LEU A 19 0.62 8.73 11.99
C LEU A 19 0.31 7.31 11.48
N THR A 20 0.66 6.29 12.27
CA THR A 20 0.34 4.89 11.98
C THR A 20 -1.17 4.64 11.99
N HIS A 21 -1.89 5.24 12.95
CA HIS A 21 -3.34 5.10 13.04
C HIS A 21 -4.07 5.61 11.80
N ILE A 22 -3.61 6.73 11.22
CA ILE A 22 -4.16 7.26 9.97
C ILE A 22 -3.46 6.72 8.71
N SER A 23 -2.50 5.80 8.87
CA SER A 23 -1.72 5.17 7.80
C SER A 23 -0.98 6.18 6.90
N VAL A 24 -0.31 7.16 7.51
CA VAL A 24 0.44 8.21 6.82
C VAL A 24 1.92 8.13 7.18
N ARG A 25 2.82 8.22 6.19
CA ARG A 25 4.27 8.32 6.37
C ARG A 25 4.80 9.75 6.26
N PRO A 26 6.00 10.05 6.79
CA PRO A 26 6.66 11.32 6.55
C PRO A 26 6.77 11.62 5.05
N GLY A 27 6.31 12.80 4.62
CA GLY A 27 6.29 13.21 3.22
C GLY A 27 4.97 12.94 2.49
N GLU A 28 4.09 12.11 3.05
CA GLU A 28 2.74 11.93 2.52
C GLU A 28 1.81 13.07 2.92
N LYS A 29 0.83 13.36 2.07
CA LYS A 29 -0.14 14.44 2.30
C LYS A 29 -1.27 13.95 3.19
N ILE A 30 -1.76 14.84 4.06
CA ILE A 30 -2.97 14.64 4.86
C ILE A 30 -4.03 15.65 4.44
N GLU A 31 -5.28 15.23 4.51
CA GLU A 31 -6.43 16.10 4.34
C GLU A 31 -7.03 16.47 5.69
N ILE A 32 -7.42 17.73 5.82
CA ILE A 32 -8.03 18.28 7.04
C ILE A 32 -9.40 18.83 6.68
N GLU A 33 -10.43 18.28 7.30
CA GLU A 33 -11.81 18.75 7.18
C GLU A 33 -12.21 19.46 8.48
N LYS A 34 -12.77 20.67 8.36
CA LYS A 34 -13.30 21.42 9.51
C LYS A 34 -14.74 20.98 9.77
N LEU A 35 -14.99 20.52 10.98
CA LEU A 35 -16.32 20.12 11.44
C LEU A 35 -16.92 21.21 12.36
N PRO A 36 -18.26 21.27 12.49
CA PRO A 36 -18.90 22.09 13.51
C PRO A 36 -18.42 21.75 14.93
N GLY A 37 -18.53 22.69 15.87
CA GLY A 37 -18.10 22.48 17.25
C GLY A 37 -16.60 22.68 17.51
N GLY A 38 -15.84 23.15 16.51
CA GLY A 38 -14.39 23.38 16.64
C GLY A 38 -13.56 22.12 16.45
N GLU A 39 -14.15 21.07 15.87
CA GLU A 39 -13.47 19.81 15.59
C GLU A 39 -12.78 19.81 14.23
N LEU A 40 -11.71 19.02 14.12
CA LEU A 40 -11.01 18.76 12.87
C LEU A 40 -10.97 17.26 12.63
N ARG A 41 -11.26 16.85 11.39
CA ARG A 41 -11.04 15.47 10.96
C ARG A 41 -9.80 15.41 10.08
N VAL A 42 -8.87 14.53 10.46
CA VAL A 42 -7.59 14.32 9.75
C VAL A 42 -7.60 12.94 9.13
N ARG A 43 -7.24 12.84 7.85
CA ARG A 43 -7.12 11.57 7.12
C ARG A 43 -5.93 11.61 6.16
N ALA A 44 -5.43 10.43 5.76
CA ALA A 44 -4.51 10.33 4.64
C ALA A 44 -5.15 10.90 3.37
N ALA A 45 -4.39 11.68 2.59
CA ALA A 45 -4.81 12.06 1.25
C ALA A 45 -4.71 10.84 0.34
N LEU A 46 -5.85 10.30 -0.08
CA LEU A 46 -5.86 9.17 -1.00
C LEU A 46 -5.55 9.64 -2.43
N PRO A 47 -4.87 8.82 -3.25
CA PRO A 47 -4.81 9.07 -4.68
C PRO A 47 -6.22 9.20 -5.25
N ALA A 48 -6.43 10.20 -6.11
CA ALA A 48 -7.75 10.55 -6.62
C ALA A 48 -8.31 9.49 -7.58
N THR A 49 -7.44 8.75 -8.28
CA THR A 49 -7.83 7.68 -9.20
C THR A 49 -6.96 6.43 -9.04
N ILE A 50 -7.46 5.29 -9.52
CA ILE A 50 -6.69 4.04 -9.57
C ILE A 50 -5.44 4.16 -10.45
N ASN A 51 -5.46 5.03 -11.46
CA ASN A 51 -4.30 5.28 -12.31
C ASN A 51 -3.16 5.97 -11.55
N ASP A 52 -3.49 6.80 -10.54
CA ASP A 52 -2.49 7.44 -9.65
C ASP A 52 -1.90 6.44 -8.64
N PHE A 53 -2.48 5.25 -8.55
CA PHE A 53 -2.04 4.15 -7.71
C PHE A 53 -1.19 3.12 -8.49
N ILE A 54 -1.46 2.92 -9.78
CA ILE A 54 -0.69 2.02 -10.65
C ILE A 54 0.75 2.52 -10.78
N GLY A 55 1.73 1.61 -10.64
CA GLY A 55 3.15 1.93 -10.78
C GLY A 55 3.87 2.30 -9.48
N ARG A 56 3.15 2.52 -8.38
CA ARG A 56 3.73 2.69 -7.04
C ARG A 56 4.69 1.54 -6.68
N HIS A 57 4.33 0.32 -7.08
CA HIS A 57 5.17 -0.86 -6.87
C HIS A 57 6.20 -1.18 -7.95
N ALA A 58 6.20 -0.42 -9.05
CA ALA A 58 7.11 -0.70 -10.15
C ALA A 58 8.56 -0.63 -9.65
N SER A 59 9.32 -1.68 -9.93
CA SER A 59 10.76 -1.78 -9.62
C SER A 59 11.13 -1.87 -8.13
N LYS A 60 10.17 -2.02 -7.23
CA LYS A 60 10.44 -2.17 -5.78
C LYS A 60 10.64 -3.61 -5.33
N THR A 61 10.08 -4.57 -6.06
CA THR A 61 10.29 -6.00 -5.83
C THR A 61 11.34 -6.54 -6.79
N LYS A 62 12.45 -7.07 -6.25
CA LYS A 62 13.48 -7.77 -7.05
C LYS A 62 12.95 -9.04 -7.70
N GLU A 63 12.01 -9.70 -7.05
CA GLU A 63 11.35 -10.92 -7.52
C GLU A 63 9.83 -10.64 -7.54
N PRO A 64 9.24 -10.41 -8.73
CA PRO A 64 7.81 -10.27 -8.85
C PRO A 64 7.14 -11.63 -8.65
N LEU A 65 6.01 -11.64 -7.94
CA LEU A 65 5.16 -12.82 -7.80
C LEU A 65 4.65 -13.24 -9.19
N THR A 66 4.80 -14.51 -9.53
CA THR A 66 4.29 -15.08 -10.79
C THR A 66 2.77 -15.24 -10.75
N ILE A 67 2.15 -15.36 -11.92
CA ILE A 67 0.69 -15.59 -12.02
C ILE A 67 0.33 -16.94 -11.40
N GLU A 68 1.21 -17.93 -11.51
CA GLU A 68 1.08 -19.23 -10.89
C GLU A 68 1.06 -19.13 -9.36
N GLU A 69 2.02 -18.41 -8.76
CA GLU A 69 2.05 -18.16 -7.31
C GLU A 69 0.83 -17.34 -6.83
N MET A 70 0.37 -16.36 -7.64
CA MET A 70 -0.87 -15.62 -7.35
C MET A 70 -2.10 -16.54 -7.35
N ASN A 71 -2.20 -17.45 -8.31
CA ASN A 71 -3.28 -18.41 -8.41
C ASN A 71 -3.25 -19.41 -7.24
N GLU A 72 -2.07 -19.86 -6.83
CA GLU A 72 -1.90 -20.74 -5.67
C GLU A 72 -2.35 -20.06 -4.37
N ILE A 73 -1.96 -18.80 -4.14
CA ILE A 73 -2.40 -18.00 -2.98
C ILE A 73 -3.91 -17.76 -3.02
N THR A 74 -4.49 -17.49 -4.19
CA THR A 74 -5.93 -17.26 -4.33
C THR A 74 -6.72 -18.55 -4.11
N ALA A 75 -6.24 -19.67 -4.63
CA ALA A 75 -6.85 -20.98 -4.46
C ALA A 75 -6.80 -21.45 -3.00
N SER A 76 -5.68 -21.25 -2.31
CA SER A 76 -5.50 -21.58 -0.88
C SER A 76 -6.29 -20.66 0.04
N SER A 77 -6.49 -19.39 -0.32
CA SER A 77 -7.29 -18.44 0.47
C SER A 77 -8.80 -18.65 0.32
N TRP A 78 -9.26 -19.14 -0.84
CA TRP A 78 -10.69 -19.36 -1.13
C TRP A 78 -11.18 -20.79 -0.84
N ALA A 79 -10.28 -21.79 -0.87
CA ALA A 79 -10.59 -23.14 -0.41
C ALA A 79 -10.54 -23.16 1.12
N GLY A 80 -11.65 -22.82 1.77
CA GLY A 80 -11.86 -23.03 3.21
C GLY A 80 -11.88 -24.52 3.60
N THR A 81 -10.86 -25.29 3.23
CA THR A 81 -10.69 -26.69 3.59
C THR A 81 -9.67 -26.79 4.70
N GLY A 82 -10.18 -26.98 5.91
CA GLY A 82 -9.40 -27.48 7.03
C GLY A 82 -8.70 -28.78 6.64
N SER A 83 -7.38 -28.72 6.58
CA SER A 83 -6.51 -29.86 6.80
C SER A 83 -5.40 -29.33 7.68
N ASP A 84 -5.28 -29.93 8.87
CA ASP A 84 -4.45 -29.50 10.00
C ASP A 84 -2.93 -29.50 9.73
N ASP A 85 -2.47 -29.66 8.48
CA ASP A 85 -1.05 -29.84 8.15
C ASP A 85 -0.39 -28.70 7.35
N VAL A 86 -1.10 -27.60 7.06
CA VAL A 86 -0.49 -26.41 6.40
C VAL A 86 -0.49 -25.15 7.27
N ARG A 87 -0.95 -25.26 8.52
CA ARG A 87 -1.05 -24.14 9.49
C ARG A 87 0.31 -23.55 9.91
N GLY A 88 1.42 -24.09 9.40
CA GLY A 88 2.79 -23.67 9.72
C GLY A 88 3.54 -22.88 8.66
N LEU A 89 3.02 -22.71 7.43
CA LEU A 89 3.82 -22.14 6.33
C LEU A 89 3.43 -20.75 5.85
N MET A 90 2.28 -20.23 6.24
CA MET A 90 1.88 -18.85 5.96
C MET A 90 1.03 -18.39 7.14
N ASP A 91 1.65 -17.60 8.02
CA ASP A 91 0.94 -16.94 9.11
C ASP A 91 0.15 -15.80 8.45
N PRO A 92 -1.20 -15.87 8.39
CA PRO A 92 -2.01 -14.89 7.68
C PRO A 92 -1.81 -13.46 8.19
N ASP A 93 -1.39 -13.30 9.44
CA ASP A 93 -1.04 -12.00 9.99
C ASP A 93 0.31 -11.51 9.45
N LYS A 94 1.29 -12.40 9.26
CA LYS A 94 2.57 -12.07 8.61
C LYS A 94 2.41 -11.82 7.13
N ASP A 95 1.52 -12.53 6.44
CA ASP A 95 1.27 -12.29 5.02
C ASP A 95 0.53 -10.96 4.81
N ARG A 96 -0.44 -10.65 5.68
CA ARG A 96 -1.09 -9.34 5.70
C ARG A 96 -0.10 -8.23 6.01
N GLU A 97 0.81 -8.45 6.95
CA GLU A 97 1.87 -7.50 7.28
C GLU A 97 2.86 -7.33 6.12
N ARG A 98 3.27 -8.41 5.47
CA ARG A 98 4.16 -8.38 4.30
C ARG A 98 3.52 -7.67 3.11
N LEU A 99 2.25 -7.94 2.82
CA LEU A 99 1.47 -7.23 1.80
C LEU A 99 1.34 -5.75 2.14
N ARG A 100 1.05 -5.42 3.40
CA ARG A 100 1.00 -4.03 3.87
C ARG A 100 2.35 -3.35 3.66
N ASP A 101 3.44 -3.97 4.07
CA ASP A 101 4.77 -3.37 3.99
C ASP A 101 5.20 -3.15 2.55
N LEU A 102 4.90 -4.12 1.67
CA LEU A 102 5.00 -3.93 0.22
C LEU A 102 4.18 -2.72 -0.19
N LEU A 103 2.86 -2.73 0.01
CA LEU A 103 1.96 -1.63 -0.43
C LEU A 103 2.45 -0.26 -0.01
N ILE A 104 3.03 -0.14 1.18
CA ILE A 104 3.58 1.13 1.63
C ILE A 104 4.95 1.43 1.01
N GLU A 105 5.80 0.43 0.80
CA GLU A 105 7.00 0.57 -0.01
C GLU A 105 6.64 1.11 -1.40
N GLY A 106 5.64 0.50 -2.05
CA GLY A 106 5.08 0.95 -3.30
C GLY A 106 4.62 2.41 -3.24
N ALA A 107 3.78 2.75 -2.26
CA ALA A 107 3.27 4.10 -2.08
C ALA A 107 4.36 5.16 -1.88
N SER A 108 5.52 4.77 -1.34
CA SER A 108 6.67 5.63 -1.11
C SER A 108 7.64 5.69 -2.31
N SER A 109 7.26 5.16 -3.49
CA SER A 109 8.10 5.26 -4.70
C SER A 109 7.91 6.58 -5.42
N GLU A 110 8.89 6.94 -6.24
CA GLU A 110 8.72 8.09 -7.12
C GLU A 110 7.59 7.80 -8.12
N PRO A 111 6.60 8.71 -8.25
CA PRO A 111 5.56 8.56 -9.25
C PRO A 111 6.17 8.47 -10.64
N THR A 112 5.78 7.46 -11.41
CA THR A 112 6.12 7.42 -12.83
C THR A 112 5.22 8.39 -13.60
N GLY A 113 5.64 8.79 -14.80
CA GLY A 113 4.74 9.51 -15.71
C GLY A 113 3.47 8.70 -16.02
N PRO A 114 2.43 9.35 -16.58
CA PRO A 114 1.18 8.68 -16.91
C PRO A 114 1.42 7.43 -17.74
N VAL A 115 0.92 6.30 -17.23
CA VAL A 115 1.02 5.02 -17.93
C VAL A 115 0.04 5.03 -19.10
N ASP A 116 0.56 4.79 -20.30
CA ASP A 116 -0.24 4.71 -21.53
C ASP A 116 -0.25 3.29 -22.11
N ALA A 117 -0.90 3.12 -23.26
CA ALA A 117 -0.98 1.81 -23.92
C ALA A 117 0.40 1.24 -24.29
N SER A 118 1.39 2.10 -24.59
CA SER A 118 2.73 1.68 -24.99
C SER A 118 3.51 1.04 -23.84
N TYR A 119 3.27 1.50 -22.61
CA TYR A 119 3.80 0.86 -21.40
C TYR A 119 3.32 -0.59 -21.29
N PHE A 120 2.02 -0.85 -21.46
CA PHE A 120 1.46 -2.20 -21.33
C PHE A 120 1.86 -3.14 -22.47
N GLU A 121 2.08 -2.61 -23.68
CA GLU A 121 2.70 -3.39 -24.77
C GLU A 121 4.14 -3.78 -24.41
N ALA A 122 4.94 -2.84 -23.89
CA ALA A 122 6.32 -3.12 -23.48
C ALA A 122 6.41 -4.13 -22.31
N VAL A 123 5.45 -4.11 -21.37
CA VAL A 123 5.35 -5.10 -20.30
C VAL A 123 5.01 -6.48 -20.85
N ARG A 124 4.04 -6.58 -21.77
CA ARG A 124 3.65 -7.84 -22.42
C ARG A 124 4.80 -8.43 -23.23
N ASP A 125 5.50 -7.62 -24.02
CA ASP A 125 6.67 -8.04 -24.80
C ASP A 125 7.78 -8.60 -23.89
N ARG A 126 7.96 -8.01 -22.71
CA ARG A 126 8.96 -8.45 -21.74
C ARG A 126 8.57 -9.78 -21.10
N ALA A 127 7.31 -9.92 -20.69
CA ALA A 127 6.77 -11.18 -20.15
C ALA A 127 6.87 -12.33 -21.17
N LEU A 128 6.57 -12.05 -22.44
CA LEU A 128 6.69 -13.03 -23.54
C LEU A 128 8.15 -13.38 -23.87
N LYS A 129 9.10 -12.47 -23.67
CA LYS A 129 10.54 -12.75 -23.82
C LYS A 129 11.13 -13.60 -22.70
N THR A 130 10.62 -13.45 -21.48
CA THR A 130 11.09 -14.22 -20.31
C THR A 130 10.55 -15.66 -20.32
N SER A 131 9.51 -15.95 -21.10
CA SER A 131 8.89 -17.28 -21.22
C SER A 131 9.53 -18.18 -22.30
N ARG A 132 10.74 -17.86 -22.78
CA ARG A 132 11.44 -18.62 -23.83
C ARG A 132 12.84 -19.10 -23.41
#